data_AF-A0A370HYW3-F1
#
_entry.id   AF-A0A370HYW3-F1
#
_cell.length_a   1.000
_cell.length_b   1.000
_cell.length_c   1.000
_cell.angle_alpha   90.00
_cell.angle_beta   90.00
_cell.angle_gamma   90.00
#
_symmetry.space_group_name_H-M   'P 1'
#
loop_
_entity.id
_entity.type
_entity.pdbx_description
1 polymer ?
#
loop_
_entity_poly.entity_id
_entity_poly.type
_entity_poly.pdbx_seq_one_letter_code
_entity_poly.pdbx_strand_id
1 'polypeptide(L)'
;MNTELDRSLFTEDVVQELLAQGLSKAEIGRLFGVSRQAVLQKAPREFIGPARIVEDSYPWAVDRELTRAVPYTRSREHAKYMALGRGALSDDQAKRLRSWYRLLRNMNVVVEYDPEIPALEGISTNGGWRYVARTPEDGELIVRVNEYTRMTVEGRSIWVFPPEDP
;
A
#
# COMPACT_ATOMS: atom_id res chain seq x y z
N MET A 1 -16.35 11.05 19.45
CA MET A 1 -16.04 10.51 20.79
C MET A 1 -14.63 9.96 20.70
N ASN A 2 -13.62 10.66 21.22
CA ASN A 2 -12.25 10.14 21.23
C ASN A 2 -12.18 9.09 22.34
N THR A 3 -12.18 7.82 21.97
CA THR A 3 -12.02 6.72 22.92
C THR A 3 -10.54 6.64 23.28
N GLU A 4 -10.17 7.34 24.35
CA GLU A 4 -8.86 7.17 24.98
C GLU A 4 -8.86 5.80 25.66
N LEU A 5 -7.95 4.91 25.24
CA LEU A 5 -7.75 3.61 25.86
C LEU A 5 -7.05 3.81 27.20
N ASP A 6 -7.41 2.96 28.17
CA ASP A 6 -6.76 2.98 29.48
C ASP A 6 -5.24 2.79 29.32
N ARG A 7 -4.47 3.74 29.86
CA ARG A 7 -3.01 3.73 29.85
C ARG A 7 -2.43 2.51 30.55
N SER A 8 -3.18 1.84 31.43
CA SER A 8 -2.78 0.56 32.05
C SER A 8 -2.59 -0.56 31.01
N LEU A 9 -3.26 -0.47 29.86
CA LEU A 9 -3.18 -1.45 28.75
C LEU A 9 -2.05 -1.15 27.77
N PHE A 10 -1.21 -0.12 28.01
CA PHE A 10 -0.07 0.22 27.16
C PHE A 10 1.11 -0.75 27.38
N THR A 11 0.95 -1.99 26.90
CA THR A 11 1.93 -3.07 26.97
C THR A 11 2.56 -3.36 25.61
N GLU A 12 3.64 -4.13 25.56
CA GLU A 12 4.31 -4.51 24.30
C GLU A 12 3.39 -5.35 23.41
N ASP A 13 2.72 -6.35 23.98
CA ASP A 13 1.79 -7.23 23.26
C ASP A 13 0.63 -6.44 22.64
N VAL A 14 0.02 -5.51 23.40
CA VAL A 14 -1.06 -4.66 22.90
C VAL A 14 -0.57 -3.72 21.80
N VAL A 15 0.63 -3.15 21.96
CA VAL A 15 1.25 -2.32 20.90
C VAL A 15 1.49 -3.16 19.65
N GLN A 16 2.00 -4.39 19.78
CA GLN A 16 2.21 -5.30 18.65
C GLN A 16 0.89 -5.66 17.97
N GLU A 17 -0.15 -5.98 18.73
CA GLU A 17 -1.46 -6.32 18.18
C GLU A 17 -2.07 -5.13 17.43
N LEU A 18 -2.04 -3.93 18.00
CA LEU A 18 -2.54 -2.72 17.34
C LEU A 18 -1.73 -2.37 16.09
N LEU A 19 -0.41 -2.57 16.11
CA LEU A 19 0.44 -2.44 14.94
C LEU A 19 0.07 -3.48 13.86
N ALA A 20 -0.24 -4.72 14.25
CA ALA A 20 -0.70 -5.77 13.34
C ALA A 20 -2.11 -5.50 12.79
N GLN A 21 -2.95 -4.79 13.55
CA GLN A 21 -4.24 -4.24 13.09
C GLN A 21 -4.06 -2.98 12.20
N GLY A 22 -2.83 -2.62 11.83
CA GLY A 22 -2.54 -1.57 10.87
C GLY A 22 -2.48 -0.16 11.46
N LEU A 23 -2.63 0.02 12.77
CA LEU A 23 -2.52 1.34 13.39
C LEU A 23 -1.07 1.84 13.32
N SER A 24 -0.90 3.13 13.01
CA SER A 24 0.40 3.77 13.09
C SER A 24 0.81 4.04 14.54
N LYS A 25 2.12 4.12 14.77
CA LYS A 25 2.68 4.48 16.10
C LYS A 25 2.18 5.83 16.63
N ALA A 26 1.79 6.74 15.73
CA ALA A 26 1.21 8.03 16.10
C ALA A 26 -0.25 7.90 16.53
N GLU A 27 -1.03 7.03 15.87
CA GLU A 27 -2.41 6.72 16.25
C GLU A 27 -2.45 6.00 17.60
N ILE A 28 -1.59 4.99 17.80
CA ILE A 28 -1.44 4.30 19.08
C ILE A 28 -1.07 5.29 20.19
N GLY A 29 -0.16 6.23 19.91
CA GLY A 29 0.19 7.29 20.87
C GLY A 29 -1.01 8.14 21.27
N ARG A 30 -1.85 8.52 20.30
CA ARG A 30 -3.09 9.26 20.57
C ARG A 30 -4.10 8.43 21.35
N LEU A 31 -4.22 7.13 21.08
CA LEU A 31 -5.16 6.25 21.78
C LEU A 31 -4.82 6.11 23.27
N PHE A 32 -3.53 6.03 23.64
CA PHE A 32 -3.11 5.85 25.04
C PHE A 32 -2.68 7.13 25.76
N GLY A 33 -2.78 8.29 25.11
CA GLY A 33 -2.28 9.56 25.67
C GLY A 33 -0.75 9.56 25.89
N VAL A 34 0.00 8.85 25.04
CA VAL A 34 1.47 8.72 25.13
C VAL A 34 2.18 9.27 23.89
N SER A 35 3.47 9.55 24.02
CA SER A 35 4.26 10.02 22.88
C SER A 35 4.52 8.91 21.86
N ARG A 36 4.69 9.27 20.58
CA ARG A 36 5.13 8.34 19.52
C ARG A 36 6.42 7.61 19.90
N GLN A 37 7.32 8.28 20.63
CA GLN A 37 8.58 7.69 21.07
C GLN A 37 8.38 6.58 22.11
N ALA A 38 7.42 6.75 23.02
CA ALA A 38 7.06 5.70 23.97
C ALA A 38 6.52 4.46 23.25
N VAL A 39 5.68 4.65 22.22
CA VAL A 39 5.19 3.53 21.38
C VAL A 39 6.34 2.85 20.64
N LEU A 40 7.32 3.62 20.15
CA LEU A 40 8.50 3.06 19.46
C LEU A 40 9.32 2.14 20.38
N GLN A 41 9.47 2.49 21.66
CA GLN A 41 10.20 1.68 22.65
C GLN A 41 9.53 0.33 22.94
N LYS A 42 8.20 0.25 22.78
CA LYS A 42 7.42 -0.98 22.98
C LYS A 42 7.13 -1.78 21.71
N ALA A 43 7.37 -1.19 20.54
CA ALA A 43 7.19 -1.91 19.29
C ALA A 43 8.26 -3.02 19.16
N PRO A 44 7.91 -4.22 18.64
CA PRO A 44 8.88 -5.29 18.44
C PRO A 44 10.07 -4.79 17.61
N ARG A 45 11.29 -5.20 17.98
CA ARG A 45 12.52 -4.81 17.25
C ARG A 45 12.49 -5.26 15.79
N GLU A 46 11.88 -6.41 15.53
CA GLU A 46 11.69 -6.97 14.19
C GLU A 46 10.43 -6.45 13.49
N PHE A 47 9.68 -5.53 14.11
CA PHE A 47 8.51 -4.93 13.47
C PHE A 47 8.94 -4.15 12.23
N ILE A 48 8.76 -4.77 11.07
CA ILE A 48 8.95 -4.14 9.78
C ILE A 48 7.78 -3.17 9.60
N GLY A 49 8.09 -1.87 9.68
CA GLY A 49 7.09 -0.83 9.50
C GLY A 49 6.37 -0.98 8.15
N PRO A 50 5.10 -0.54 8.05
CA PRO A 50 4.33 -0.64 6.81
C PRO A 50 5.06 -0.07 5.59
N ALA A 51 5.76 1.04 5.80
CA ALA A 51 6.56 1.69 4.76
C ALA A 51 7.68 0.78 4.24
N ARG A 52 8.29 -0.04 5.11
CA ARG A 52 9.37 -0.96 4.72
C ARG A 52 8.83 -2.20 4.04
N ILE A 53 7.68 -2.75 4.46
CA ILE A 53 7.04 -3.86 3.72
C ILE A 53 6.67 -3.40 2.30
N VAL A 54 6.07 -2.21 2.19
CA VAL A 54 5.72 -1.61 0.90
C VAL A 54 6.97 -1.39 0.06
N GLU A 55 8.05 -0.87 0.64
CA GLU A 55 9.31 -0.63 -0.08
C GLU A 55 9.95 -1.92 -0.57
N ASP A 56 10.12 -2.90 0.32
CA ASP A 56 10.78 -4.18 0.04
C ASP A 56 9.98 -5.00 -1.00
N SER A 57 8.67 -4.77 -1.10
CA SER A 57 7.78 -5.46 -2.04
C SER A 57 7.42 -4.64 -3.28
N TYR A 58 7.90 -3.39 -3.38
CA TYR A 58 7.57 -2.53 -4.51
C TYR A 58 8.32 -3.00 -5.77
N PRO A 59 7.62 -3.30 -6.88
CA PRO A 59 8.20 -4.02 -7.99
C PRO A 59 9.05 -3.12 -8.91
N TRP A 60 9.00 -1.80 -8.73
CA TRP A 60 9.60 -0.83 -9.64
C TRP A 60 10.53 0.12 -8.92
N ALA A 61 11.69 0.42 -9.51
CA ALA A 61 12.48 1.59 -9.14
C ALA A 61 11.99 2.79 -9.97
N VAL A 62 11.23 3.68 -9.35
CA VAL A 62 10.51 4.75 -10.04
C VAL A 62 11.20 6.09 -9.81
N ASP A 63 11.50 6.80 -10.90
CA ASP A 63 12.05 8.15 -10.82
C ASP A 63 11.10 9.13 -10.13
N ARG A 64 11.69 10.05 -9.36
CA ARG A 64 10.97 11.02 -8.51
C ARG A 64 9.89 11.82 -9.26
N GLU A 65 10.12 12.11 -10.53
CA GLU A 65 9.18 12.88 -11.36
C GLU A 65 7.91 12.09 -11.70
N LEU A 66 8.01 10.77 -11.71
CA LEU A 66 6.93 9.84 -12.04
C LEU A 66 6.15 9.38 -10.81
N THR A 67 6.64 9.67 -9.59
CA THR A 67 5.96 9.30 -8.34
C THR A 67 4.71 10.13 -8.04
N ARG A 68 4.42 11.16 -8.86
CA ARG A 68 3.21 12.00 -8.71
C ARG A 68 2.00 11.43 -9.46
N ALA A 69 2.20 10.39 -10.28
CA ALA A 69 1.15 9.78 -11.06
C ALA A 69 0.12 9.05 -10.19
N VAL A 70 -1.13 8.98 -10.66
CA VAL A 70 -2.21 8.26 -9.97
C VAL A 70 -1.87 6.76 -9.84
N PRO A 71 -1.39 6.05 -10.89
CA PRO A 71 -1.03 4.63 -10.77
C PRO A 71 0.07 4.38 -9.73
N TYR A 72 1.08 5.25 -9.62
CA TYR A 72 2.10 5.16 -8.57
C TYR A 72 1.45 5.28 -7.18
N THR A 73 0.62 6.30 -6.96
CA THR A 73 0.01 6.51 -5.65
C THR A 73 -0.91 5.35 -5.25
N ARG A 74 -1.73 4.86 -6.18
CA ARG A 74 -2.66 3.74 -5.92
C ARG A 74 -1.92 2.43 -5.70
N SER A 75 -0.84 2.16 -6.42
CA SER A 75 -0.03 0.95 -6.21
C SER A 75 0.63 0.94 -4.83
N ARG A 76 1.11 2.09 -4.33
CA ARG A 76 1.67 2.20 -2.96
C ARG A 76 0.61 1.97 -1.88
N GLU A 77 -0.59 2.51 -2.06
CA GLU A 77 -1.70 2.27 -1.12
C GLU A 77 -2.20 0.82 -1.16
N HIS A 78 -2.25 0.22 -2.34
CA HIS A 78 -2.56 -1.19 -2.53
C HIS A 78 -1.57 -2.08 -1.77
N ALA A 79 -0.26 -1.90 -1.98
CA ALA A 79 0.76 -2.64 -1.26
C ALA A 79 0.64 -2.45 0.26
N LYS A 80 0.33 -1.22 0.72
CA LYS A 80 0.10 -0.94 2.14
C LYS A 80 -1.10 -1.70 2.70
N TYR A 81 -2.19 -1.75 1.94
CA TYR A 81 -3.40 -2.49 2.31
C TYR A 81 -3.15 -4.00 2.31
N MET A 82 -2.45 -4.55 1.32
CA MET A 82 -2.10 -5.97 1.28
C MET A 82 -1.19 -6.40 2.43
N ALA A 83 -0.27 -5.52 2.84
CA ALA A 83 0.67 -5.79 3.93
C ALA A 83 0.04 -5.74 5.33
N LEU A 84 -0.98 -4.90 5.53
CA LEU A 84 -1.50 -4.57 6.87
C LEU A 84 -2.99 -4.88 7.05
N GLY A 85 -3.72 -5.14 5.98
CA GLY A 85 -5.15 -5.36 5.99
C GLY A 85 -5.99 -4.12 6.29
N ARG A 86 -7.15 -4.37 6.89
CA ARG A 86 -8.17 -3.35 7.23
C ARG A 86 -7.61 -2.34 8.24
N GLY A 87 -7.96 -1.06 8.09
CA GLY A 87 -7.47 0.02 8.95
C GLY A 87 -6.11 0.61 8.52
N ALA A 88 -5.43 -0.02 7.56
CA ALA A 88 -4.15 0.47 7.04
C ALA A 88 -4.24 1.82 6.30
N LEU A 89 -5.43 2.18 5.82
CA LEU A 89 -5.68 3.36 5.00
C LEU A 89 -6.71 4.26 5.70
N SER A 90 -6.61 5.57 5.48
CA SER A 90 -7.71 6.47 5.86
C SER A 90 -8.96 6.19 5.01
N ASP A 91 -10.13 6.62 5.48
CA ASP A 91 -11.39 6.40 4.75
C ASP A 91 -11.37 6.93 3.31
N ASP A 92 -10.74 8.09 3.09
CA ASP A 92 -10.59 8.67 1.75
C ASP A 92 -9.61 7.87 0.87
N GLN A 93 -8.50 7.39 1.43
CA GLN A 93 -7.57 6.50 0.72
C GLN A 93 -8.26 5.18 0.35
N ALA A 94 -8.94 4.54 1.31
CA ALA A 94 -9.71 3.32 1.09
C ALA A 94 -10.78 3.51 0.00
N LYS A 95 -11.54 4.62 0.05
CA LYS A 95 -12.54 4.96 -0.97
C LYS A 95 -11.94 5.10 -2.37
N ARG A 96 -10.80 5.77 -2.50
CA ARG A 96 -10.11 5.94 -3.79
C ARG A 96 -9.50 4.63 -4.28
N LEU A 97 -8.97 3.81 -3.38
CA LEU A 97 -8.45 2.49 -3.71
C LEU A 97 -9.55 1.55 -4.20
N ARG A 98 -10.74 1.55 -3.56
CA ARG A 98 -11.93 0.84 -4.06
C ARG A 98 -12.33 1.28 -5.48
N SER A 99 -12.33 2.59 -5.75
CA SER A 99 -12.62 3.11 -7.09
C SER A 99 -11.57 2.67 -8.12
N TRP A 100 -10.31 2.61 -7.72
CA TRP A 100 -9.23 2.11 -8.57
C TRP A 100 -9.37 0.62 -8.86
N TYR A 101 -9.68 -0.22 -7.87
CA TYR A 101 -9.98 -1.63 -8.11
C TYR A 101 -11.17 -1.82 -9.04
N ARG A 102 -12.22 -1.02 -8.89
CA ARG A 102 -13.36 -1.02 -9.80
C ARG A 102 -12.95 -0.68 -11.23
N LEU A 103 -12.06 0.31 -11.42
CA LEU A 103 -11.50 0.64 -12.73
C LEU A 103 -10.76 -0.57 -13.34
N LEU A 104 -9.83 -1.17 -12.58
CA LEU A 104 -9.04 -2.31 -13.07
C LEU A 104 -9.92 -3.50 -13.46
N ARG A 105 -10.93 -3.82 -12.63
CA ARG A 105 -11.88 -4.93 -12.90
C ARG A 105 -12.82 -4.61 -14.06
N ASN A 106 -13.47 -3.45 -14.05
CA ASN A 106 -14.47 -3.11 -15.06
C ASN A 106 -13.88 -2.93 -16.45
N MET A 107 -12.66 -2.39 -16.54
CA MET A 107 -11.97 -2.21 -17.81
C MET A 107 -11.11 -3.43 -18.19
N ASN A 108 -11.00 -4.42 -17.31
CA ASN A 108 -10.12 -5.57 -17.45
C ASN A 108 -8.68 -5.18 -17.83
N VAL A 109 -8.11 -4.27 -17.04
CA VAL A 109 -6.76 -3.73 -17.25
C VAL A 109 -5.84 -4.02 -16.07
N VAL A 110 -4.54 -4.02 -16.34
CA VAL A 110 -3.47 -4.05 -15.34
C VAL A 110 -2.63 -2.78 -15.44
N VAL A 111 -1.88 -2.50 -14.39
CA VAL A 111 -0.97 -1.35 -14.34
C VAL A 111 0.39 -1.75 -14.90
N GLU A 112 0.91 -0.96 -15.82
CA GLU A 112 2.25 -1.12 -16.34
C GLU A 112 3.09 0.12 -16.03
N TYR A 113 4.30 -0.13 -15.53
CA TYR A 113 5.34 0.86 -15.42
C TYR A 113 6.42 0.56 -16.45
N ASP A 114 6.78 1.58 -17.21
CA ASP A 114 7.92 1.58 -18.12
C ASP A 114 8.32 3.06 -18.30
N PRO A 115 9.55 3.45 -17.90
CA PRO A 115 10.00 4.84 -17.92
C PRO A 115 9.98 5.48 -19.31
N GLU A 116 9.95 4.68 -20.38
CA GLU A 116 9.91 5.15 -21.77
C GLU A 116 8.48 5.47 -22.24
N ILE A 117 7.45 5.10 -21.47
CA ILE A 117 6.06 5.44 -21.81
C ILE A 117 5.91 6.96 -21.81
N PRO A 118 5.44 7.58 -22.91
CA PRO A 118 5.23 9.01 -22.98
C PRO A 118 4.10 9.46 -22.05
N ALA A 119 4.01 10.77 -21.82
CA ALA A 119 2.91 11.36 -21.06
C ALA A 119 1.54 10.95 -21.62
N LEU A 120 0.65 10.52 -20.72
CA LEU A 120 -0.72 10.15 -21.04
C LEU A 120 -1.68 11.00 -20.22
N GLU A 121 -2.47 11.81 -20.91
CA GLU A 121 -3.45 12.70 -20.29
C GLU A 121 -4.43 11.91 -19.41
N GLY A 122 -4.71 12.42 -18.21
CA GLY A 122 -5.57 11.76 -17.23
C GLY A 122 -4.96 10.55 -16.51
N ILE A 123 -3.77 10.08 -16.90
CA ILE A 123 -3.08 8.94 -16.27
C ILE A 123 -1.77 9.38 -15.62
N SER A 124 -0.85 9.92 -16.41
CA SER A 124 0.44 10.41 -15.96
C SER A 124 0.96 11.52 -16.87
N THR A 125 0.96 12.75 -16.35
CA THR A 125 1.44 13.94 -17.07
C THR A 125 2.92 13.89 -17.43
N ASN A 126 3.72 13.13 -16.69
CA ASN A 126 5.17 12.99 -16.92
C ASN A 126 5.55 11.65 -17.58
N GLY A 127 4.57 10.83 -17.99
CA GLY A 127 4.83 9.52 -18.58
C GLY A 127 5.06 8.40 -17.57
N GLY A 128 5.68 7.31 -17.99
CA GLY A 128 6.06 6.20 -17.13
C GLY A 128 4.96 5.18 -16.81
N TRP A 129 3.69 5.59 -16.88
CA TRP A 129 2.57 4.79 -16.39
C TRP A 129 1.45 4.68 -17.40
N ARG A 130 0.89 3.49 -17.54
CA ARG A 130 -0.35 3.28 -18.28
C ARG A 130 -1.18 2.15 -17.70
N TYR A 131 -2.44 2.11 -18.11
CA TYR A 131 -3.30 0.94 -17.95
C TYR A 131 -3.31 0.19 -19.28
N VAL A 132 -3.02 -1.11 -19.25
CA VAL A 132 -3.03 -1.97 -20.44
C VAL A 132 -4.05 -3.08 -20.27
N ALA A 133 -4.63 -3.52 -21.38
CA ALA A 133 -5.52 -4.68 -21.37
C ALA A 133 -4.80 -5.89 -20.77
N ARG A 134 -5.50 -6.60 -19.88
CA ARG A 134 -5.01 -7.82 -19.26
C ARG A 134 -4.80 -8.90 -20.34
N THR A 135 -3.70 -9.63 -20.24
CA THR A 135 -3.42 -10.82 -21.05
C THR A 135 -3.39 -12.07 -20.17
N PRO A 136 -3.49 -13.29 -20.73
CA PRO A 136 -3.39 -14.52 -19.94
C PRO A 136 -2.09 -14.64 -19.13
N GLU A 137 -0.99 -14.07 -19.63
CA GLU A 137 0.34 -14.08 -18.98
C GLU A 137 0.38 -13.27 -17.67
N ASP A 138 -0.53 -12.30 -17.52
CA ASP A 138 -0.66 -11.54 -16.27
C ASP A 138 -1.19 -12.43 -15.12
N GLY A 139 -1.89 -13.52 -15.44
CA GLY A 139 -2.58 -14.36 -14.45
C GLY A 139 -3.50 -13.53 -13.55
N GLU A 140 -3.32 -13.66 -12.24
CA GLU A 140 -4.08 -12.91 -11.22
C GLU A 140 -3.47 -11.54 -10.89
N LEU A 141 -2.32 -11.19 -11.48
CA LEU A 141 -1.62 -9.97 -11.11
C LEU A 141 -2.41 -8.73 -11.52
N ILE A 142 -2.38 -7.68 -10.71
CA ILE A 142 -2.93 -6.36 -11.07
C ILE A 142 -1.88 -5.45 -11.76
N VAL A 143 -0.67 -5.98 -11.93
CA VAL A 143 0.47 -5.31 -12.56
C VAL A 143 1.02 -6.16 -13.70
N ARG A 144 1.44 -5.50 -14.80
CA ARG A 144 2.16 -6.12 -15.92
C ARG A 144 3.63 -6.33 -15.52
N VAL A 145 4.14 -7.55 -15.71
CA VAL A 145 5.56 -7.85 -15.53
C VAL A 145 6.29 -7.61 -16.85
N ASN A 146 7.29 -6.73 -16.82
CA ASN A 146 8.17 -6.39 -17.95
C ASN A 146 9.63 -6.27 -17.47
N GLU A 147 10.53 -5.77 -18.32
CA GLU A 147 11.97 -5.62 -18.00
C GLU A 147 12.26 -4.64 -16.85
N TYR A 148 11.35 -3.69 -16.60
CA TYR A 148 11.45 -2.72 -15.49
C TYR A 148 10.87 -3.25 -14.17
N THR A 149 10.39 -4.49 -14.16
CA THR A 149 9.67 -5.09 -13.04
C THR A 149 10.51 -6.12 -12.31
N ARG A 150 10.83 -5.86 -11.05
CA ARG A 150 11.46 -6.82 -10.13
C ARG A 150 10.40 -7.53 -9.29
N MET A 151 9.82 -8.59 -9.85
CA MET A 151 8.81 -9.39 -9.16
C MET A 151 9.46 -10.46 -8.25
N THR A 152 9.24 -10.39 -6.94
CA THR A 152 9.63 -11.42 -5.97
C THR A 152 8.50 -12.42 -5.74
N VAL A 153 8.79 -13.56 -5.09
CA VAL A 153 7.76 -14.54 -4.71
C VAL A 153 6.73 -13.91 -3.76
N GLU A 154 7.19 -13.17 -2.76
CA GLU A 154 6.31 -12.44 -1.83
C GLU A 154 5.52 -11.35 -2.57
N GLY A 155 6.18 -10.61 -3.47
CA GLY A 155 5.55 -9.60 -4.31
C GLY A 155 4.37 -10.14 -5.11
N ARG A 156 4.43 -11.38 -5.61
CA ARG A 156 3.29 -11.99 -6.33
C ARG A 156 2.05 -12.15 -5.47
N SER A 157 2.20 -12.36 -4.16
CA SER A 157 1.06 -12.43 -3.23
C SER A 157 0.50 -11.05 -2.87
N ILE A 158 1.30 -10.00 -3.03
CA ILE A 158 0.89 -8.62 -2.83
C ILE A 158 0.19 -8.09 -4.07
N TRP A 159 0.76 -8.26 -5.25
CA TRP A 159 0.29 -7.63 -6.50
C TRP A 159 -0.88 -8.37 -7.17
N VAL A 160 -1.81 -8.89 -6.38
CA VAL A 160 -3.09 -9.48 -6.81
C VAL A 160 -4.23 -8.68 -6.17
N PHE A 161 -5.48 -8.89 -6.58
CA PHE A 161 -6.58 -8.30 -5.82
C PHE A 161 -6.63 -8.85 -4.39
N PRO A 162 -6.97 -8.03 -3.38
CA PRO A 162 -7.19 -8.55 -2.05
C PRO A 162 -8.40 -9.50 -2.03
N PRO A 163 -8.46 -10.45 -1.09
CA PRO A 163 -9.64 -11.28 -0.89
C PRO A 163 -10.87 -10.45 -0.51
N GLU A 164 -10.65 -9.29 0.10
CA GLU A 164 -11.70 -8.32 0.43
C GLU A 164 -11.22 -6.89 0.17
N ASP A 165 -12.05 -6.11 -0.51
CA ASP A 165 -11.79 -4.69 -0.76
C ASP A 165 -11.78 -3.88 0.56
N PRO A 166 -10.95 -2.82 0.66
CA PRO A 166 -10.85 -1.97 1.85
C PRO A 166 -12.13 -1.21 2.14
#